data_AF-A0A0F9J551-F1
#
_entry.id   AF-A0A0F9J551-F1
#
_cell.length_a   1.000
_cell.length_b   1.000
_cell.length_c   1.000
_cell.angle_alpha   90.00
_cell.angle_beta   90.00
_cell.angle_gamma   90.00
#
_symmetry.space_group_name_H-M   'P 1'
#
loop_
_entity.id
_entity.type
_entity.pdbx_description
1 polymer ?
#
loop_
_entity_poly.entity_id
_entity_poly.type
_entity_poly.pdbx_seq_one_letter_code
_entity_poly.pdbx_strand_id
1 'polypeptide(L)'
;MNGNHITLCGRLAGKPVLKGFNKKDKSEGFRSFMRVAVTRLGDLGAKRDDQRTNFVPVVAWGGLAQRIAQYLDKGGEVLVSGELIAESKVKTDAAGAPIVLNGKTQYDEFIHVQATSVQFGRKSLKNQSPADIAVQLASLQTRIDAMTSGEGQPTETPASTPVTSAETPVAGDNPFEKDEAATA
;
A
#
# COMPACT_ATOMS: atom_id res chain seq x y z
N MET A 1 17.55 -11.37 23.84
CA MET A 1 17.21 -10.41 22.78
C MET A 1 16.29 -11.11 21.80
N ASN A 2 15.02 -10.72 21.74
CA ASN A 2 14.13 -11.18 20.68
C ASN A 2 14.29 -10.19 19.52
N GLY A 3 15.03 -10.56 18.49
CA GLY A 3 15.30 -9.70 17.33
C GLY A 3 14.36 -10.02 16.19
N ASN A 4 13.32 -9.22 16.00
CA ASN A 4 12.53 -9.18 14.76
C ASN A 4 12.72 -7.81 14.14
N HIS A 5 13.53 -7.73 13.08
CA HIS A 5 13.84 -6.48 12.43
C HIS A 5 14.05 -6.71 10.94
N ILE A 6 13.39 -5.89 10.13
CA ILE A 6 13.54 -5.86 8.68
C ILE A 6 13.83 -4.44 8.23
N THR A 7 14.82 -4.31 7.34
CA THR A 7 15.06 -3.10 6.58
C THR A 7 14.98 -3.43 5.09
N LEU A 8 14.17 -2.67 4.35
CA LEU A 8 13.97 -2.84 2.92
C LEU A 8 14.19 -1.50 2.22
N CYS A 9 14.94 -1.52 1.12
CA CYS A 9 15.05 -0.39 0.20
C CYS A 9 14.52 -0.84 -1.16
N GLY A 10 13.61 -0.07 -1.73
CA GLY A 10 12.99 -0.43 -3.00
C GLY A 10 12.05 0.63 -3.53
N ARG A 11 11.27 0.27 -4.54
CA ARG A 11 10.27 1.17 -5.15
C ARG A 11 8.87 0.64 -4.96
N LEU A 12 7.89 1.52 -4.84
CA LEU A 12 6.49 1.11 -4.79
C LEU A 12 6.03 0.56 -6.14
N ALA A 13 5.49 -0.66 -6.13
CA ALA A 13 4.94 -1.32 -7.33
C ALA A 13 3.60 -0.73 -7.77
N GLY A 14 2.86 -0.14 -6.83
CA GLY A 14 1.56 0.50 -7.05
C GLY A 14 1.33 1.65 -6.07
N LYS A 15 0.22 2.37 -6.26
CA LYS A 15 -0.18 3.44 -5.33
C LYS A 15 -0.56 2.82 -3.98
N PRO A 16 -0.16 3.41 -2.82
CA PRO A 16 -0.59 2.93 -1.52
C PRO A 16 -2.11 3.00 -1.37
N VAL A 17 -2.70 1.97 -0.77
CA VAL A 17 -4.15 1.90 -0.51
C VAL A 17 -4.41 2.20 0.96
N LEU A 18 -5.09 3.32 1.23
CA LEU A 18 -5.52 3.70 2.58
C LEU A 18 -6.89 3.07 2.87
N LYS A 19 -6.99 2.34 3.98
CA LYS A 19 -8.25 1.84 4.51
C LYS A 19 -8.46 2.38 5.93
N GLY A 20 -9.65 2.92 6.18
CA GLY A 20 -10.12 3.28 7.51
C GLY A 20 -10.70 2.06 8.23
N PHE A 21 -10.60 2.03 9.56
CA PHE A 21 -11.27 1.05 10.40
C PHE A 21 -11.65 1.68 11.74
N ASN A 22 -12.74 1.20 12.33
CA ASN A 22 -13.14 1.63 13.67
C ASN A 22 -12.40 0.79 14.71
N LYS A 23 -11.67 1.45 15.62
CA LYS A 23 -11.08 0.75 16.77
C LYS A 23 -12.18 0.34 17.75
N LYS A 24 -11.83 -0.55 18.68
CA LYS A 24 -12.70 -0.94 19.80
C LYS A 24 -13.19 0.27 20.61
N ASP A 25 -12.38 1.31 20.69
CA ASP A 25 -12.67 2.56 21.38
C ASP A 25 -13.49 3.56 20.53
N LYS A 26 -14.04 3.12 19.38
CA LYS A 26 -14.79 3.92 18.38
C LYS A 26 -14.00 5.05 17.72
N SER A 27 -12.73 5.23 18.06
CA SER A 27 -11.84 6.15 17.34
C SER A 27 -11.50 5.58 15.96
N GLU A 28 -11.40 6.45 14.96
CA GLU A 28 -10.93 6.08 13.63
C GLU A 28 -9.46 5.66 13.65
N GLY A 29 -9.18 4.53 13.01
CA GLY A 29 -7.85 4.03 12.72
C GLY A 29 -7.63 4.00 11.21
N PHE A 30 -6.37 4.17 10.80
CA PHE A 30 -5.98 4.11 9.40
C PHE A 30 -4.92 3.03 9.21
N ARG A 31 -5.05 2.29 8.11
CA ARG A 31 -4.08 1.29 7.65
C ARG A 31 -3.76 1.58 6.19
N SER A 32 -2.48 1.62 5.85
CA SER A 32 -2.03 1.75 4.47
C SER A 32 -1.36 0.45 4.03
N PHE A 33 -1.81 -0.08 2.91
CA PHE A 33 -1.22 -1.22 2.24
C PHE A 33 -0.35 -0.73 1.10
N MET A 34 0.88 -1.24 1.04
CA MET A 34 1.79 -0.94 -0.05
C MET A 34 2.59 -2.17 -0.43
N ARG A 35 3.09 -2.19 -1.66
CA ARG A 35 3.90 -3.29 -2.17
C ARG A 35 5.22 -2.73 -2.66
N VAL A 36 6.30 -3.13 -1.99
CA VAL A 36 7.66 -2.66 -2.27
C VAL A 36 8.35 -3.68 -3.15
N ALA A 37 8.72 -3.25 -4.35
CA ALA A 37 9.57 -3.99 -5.27
C ALA A 37 11.03 -3.88 -4.80
N VAL A 38 11.62 -5.02 -4.45
CA VAL A 38 13.01 -5.16 -4.03
C VAL A 38 13.72 -6.07 -5.05
N THR A 39 14.60 -5.48 -5.84
CA THR A 39 15.39 -6.19 -6.85
C THR A 39 16.60 -6.84 -6.19
N ARG A 40 16.84 -8.12 -6.48
CA ARG A 40 18.02 -8.84 -5.99
C ARG A 40 19.26 -8.37 -6.75
N LEU A 41 20.38 -8.27 -6.06
CA LEU A 41 21.68 -7.97 -6.66
C LEU A 41 22.25 -9.13 -7.50
N GLY A 42 21.63 -10.30 -7.40
CA GLY A 42 21.92 -11.52 -8.15
C GLY A 42 21.40 -12.74 -7.39
N ASP A 43 21.02 -13.80 -8.09
CA ASP A 43 20.78 -15.10 -7.48
C ASP A 43 22.12 -15.85 -7.34
N LEU A 44 22.33 -16.60 -6.24
CA LEU A 44 23.52 -17.44 -6.10
C LEU A 44 23.59 -18.43 -7.28
N GLY A 45 24.62 -18.30 -8.12
CA GLY A 45 24.83 -19.15 -9.29
C GLY A 45 24.20 -18.66 -10.60
N ALA A 46 23.48 -17.53 -10.59
CA ALA A 46 22.93 -16.94 -11.82
C ALA A 46 23.96 -16.03 -12.52
N LYS A 47 23.85 -15.94 -13.85
CA LYS A 47 24.58 -14.92 -14.64
C LYS A 47 24.14 -13.54 -14.15
N ARG A 48 25.07 -12.58 -14.14
CA ARG A 48 24.93 -11.22 -13.59
C ARG A 48 23.73 -10.41 -14.14
N ASP A 49 23.13 -10.85 -15.24
CA ASP A 49 21.97 -10.21 -15.90
C ASP A 49 20.59 -10.74 -15.48
N ASP A 50 20.49 -11.81 -14.68
CA ASP A 50 19.18 -12.29 -14.19
C ASP A 50 18.75 -11.50 -12.94
N GLN A 51 18.25 -10.28 -13.14
CA GLN A 51 17.72 -9.43 -12.06
C GLN A 51 16.28 -9.82 -11.72
N ARG A 52 16.11 -10.62 -10.66
CA ARG A 52 14.79 -10.96 -10.15
C ARG A 52 14.30 -9.94 -9.12
N THR A 53 13.04 -9.53 -9.26
CA THR A 53 12.38 -8.59 -8.36
C THR A 53 11.37 -9.30 -7.48
N ASN A 54 11.44 -9.05 -6.17
CA ASN A 54 10.49 -9.56 -5.18
C ASN A 54 9.55 -8.45 -4.78
N PHE A 55 8.28 -8.80 -4.59
CA PHE A 55 7.25 -7.85 -4.21
C PHE A 55 6.82 -8.08 -2.77
N VAL A 56 7.38 -7.28 -1.86
CA VAL A 56 7.14 -7.43 -0.43
C VAL A 56 5.88 -6.64 -0.05
N PRO A 57 4.84 -7.28 0.52
CA PRO A 57 3.73 -6.55 1.15
C PRO A 57 4.21 -5.83 2.41
N VAL A 58 3.89 -4.54 2.50
CA VAL A 58 4.19 -3.71 3.66
C VAL A 58 2.90 -3.04 4.13
N VAL A 59 2.73 -2.99 5.45
CA VAL A 59 1.58 -2.43 6.12
C VAL A 59 2.06 -1.34 7.07
N ALA A 60 1.47 -0.16 6.97
CA ALA A 60 1.68 0.93 7.91
C ALA A 60 0.37 1.30 8.61
N TRP A 61 0.47 1.81 9.83
CA TRP A 61 -0.68 2.12 10.69
C TRP A 61 -0.71 3.59 11.12
N GLY A 62 -1.90 4.08 11.49
CA GLY A 62 -2.10 5.38 12.11
C GLY A 62 -1.67 6.56 11.23
N GLY A 63 -1.03 7.56 11.83
CA GLY A 63 -0.59 8.76 11.11
C GLY A 63 0.45 8.47 10.02
N LEU A 64 1.25 7.41 10.17
CA LEU A 64 2.19 6.98 9.12
C LEU A 64 1.44 6.52 7.87
N ALA A 65 0.32 5.80 8.05
CA ALA A 65 -0.52 5.35 6.95
C ALA A 65 -1.09 6.53 6.12
N GLN A 66 -1.58 7.57 6.80
CA GLN A 66 -2.10 8.77 6.15
C GLN A 66 -1.01 9.51 5.36
N ARG A 67 0.17 9.70 5.96
CA ARG A 67 1.31 10.37 5.29
C ARG A 67 1.77 9.59 4.06
N ILE A 68 1.84 8.26 4.15
CA ILE A 68 2.18 7.41 3.02
C ILE A 68 1.16 7.60 1.89
N ALA A 69 -0.13 7.51 2.18
CA ALA A 69 -1.17 7.69 1.17
C ALA A 69 -1.19 9.09 0.54
N GLN A 70 -0.80 10.11 1.29
CA GLN A 70 -0.76 11.50 0.83
C GLN A 70 0.45 11.82 -0.05
N TYR A 71 1.63 11.28 0.27
CA TYR A 71 2.89 11.73 -0.33
C TYR A 71 3.53 10.71 -1.30
N LEU A 72 3.21 9.43 -1.17
CA LEU A 72 3.78 8.37 -2.00
C LEU A 72 2.86 7.99 -3.15
N ASP A 73 3.47 7.89 -4.33
CA ASP A 73 2.86 7.40 -5.56
C ASP A 73 3.57 6.15 -6.06
N LYS A 74 2.96 5.47 -7.04
CA LYS A 74 3.59 4.36 -7.76
C LYS A 74 4.99 4.77 -8.26
N GLY A 75 5.96 3.88 -8.07
CA GLY A 75 7.35 4.09 -8.47
C GLY A 75 8.19 4.96 -7.51
N GLY A 76 7.58 5.50 -6.45
CA GLY A 76 8.30 6.20 -5.39
C GLY A 76 9.29 5.28 -4.68
N GLU A 77 10.52 5.74 -4.51
CA GLU A 77 11.54 5.04 -3.74
C GLU A 77 11.26 5.18 -2.23
N VAL A 78 11.43 4.09 -1.49
CA VAL A 78 11.19 4.04 -0.05
C VAL A 78 12.24 3.20 0.65
N LEU A 79 12.64 3.66 1.84
CA LEU A 79 13.35 2.86 2.82
C LEU A 79 12.36 2.54 3.96
N VAL A 80 12.07 1.26 4.14
CA VAL A 80 11.15 0.76 5.16
C VAL A 80 11.96 0.10 6.26
N SER A 81 11.65 0.41 7.51
CA SER A 81 12.14 -0.31 8.68
C SER A 81 10.96 -0.78 9.53
N GLY A 82 10.99 -2.02 9.98
CA GLY A 82 9.88 -2.62 10.71
C GLY A 82 10.12 -4.07 11.10
N GLU A 83 9.03 -4.82 11.19
CA GLU A 83 9.01 -6.19 11.70
C GLU A 83 8.33 -7.14 10.71
N LEU A 84 8.77 -8.40 10.67
CA LEU A 84 8.08 -9.44 9.91
C LEU A 84 6.91 -9.99 10.73
N ILE A 85 5.71 -9.93 10.18
CA ILE A 85 4.53 -10.53 10.78
C ILE A 85 4.03 -11.64 9.86
N ALA A 86 3.78 -12.81 10.45
CA ALA A 86 3.07 -13.91 9.80
C ALA A 86 1.73 -14.12 10.54
N GLU A 87 0.63 -13.89 9.85
CA GLU A 87 -0.73 -14.07 10.38
C GLU A 87 -1.42 -15.21 9.62
N SER A 88 -2.26 -15.96 10.32
CA SER A 88 -3.10 -17.00 9.72
C SER A 88 -4.56 -16.65 9.94
N LYS A 89 -5.34 -16.57 8.87
CA LYS A 89 -6.80 -16.34 8.93
C LYS A 89 -7.52 -17.60 8.50
N VAL A 90 -8.59 -17.99 9.21
CA VAL A 90 -9.44 -19.11 8.77
C VAL A 90 -10.01 -18.82 7.39
N LYS A 91 -9.85 -19.76 6.46
CA LYS A 91 -10.44 -19.67 5.14
C LYS A 91 -11.92 -19.98 5.24
N THR A 92 -12.74 -19.07 4.73
CA THR A 92 -14.20 -19.20 4.74
C THR A 92 -14.73 -19.38 3.33
N ASP A 93 -15.83 -20.11 3.18
CA ASP A 93 -16.58 -20.19 1.93
C ASP A 93 -17.37 -18.89 1.66
N ALA A 94 -18.10 -18.85 0.54
CA ALA A 94 -18.93 -17.70 0.17
C ALA A 94 -20.07 -17.41 1.18
N ALA A 95 -20.45 -18.38 2.00
CA ALA A 95 -21.46 -18.25 3.05
C ALA A 95 -20.84 -17.86 4.42
N GLY A 96 -19.51 -17.72 4.49
CA GLY A 96 -18.79 -17.38 5.72
C GLY A 96 -18.50 -18.56 6.64
N ALA A 97 -18.77 -19.80 6.22
CA ALA A 97 -18.47 -21.00 6.99
C ALA A 97 -17.00 -21.42 6.81
N PRO A 98 -16.31 -21.92 7.84
CA PRO A 98 -14.94 -22.40 7.73
C PRO A 98 -14.82 -23.55 6.71
N ILE A 99 -13.87 -23.44 5.78
CA ILE A 99 -13.57 -24.51 4.84
C ILE A 99 -12.79 -25.60 5.57
N VAL A 100 -13.36 -26.82 5.58
CA VAL A 100 -12.73 -28.01 6.17
C VAL A 100 -12.40 -28.99 5.05
N LEU A 101 -11.13 -29.38 4.95
CA LEU A 101 -10.67 -30.40 4.01
C LEU A 101 -10.03 -31.54 4.82
N ASN A 102 -10.44 -32.79 4.56
CA ASN A 102 -9.95 -33.97 5.28
C ASN A 102 -9.99 -33.85 6.81
N GLY A 103 -11.06 -33.23 7.34
CA GLY A 103 -11.24 -33.02 8.78
C GLY A 103 -10.36 -31.90 9.39
N LYS A 104 -9.66 -31.11 8.58
CA LYS A 104 -8.84 -29.98 9.03
C LYS A 104 -9.33 -28.65 8.45
N THR A 105 -9.53 -27.66 9.33
CA THR A 105 -9.81 -26.28 8.94
C THR A 105 -8.66 -25.70 8.14
N GLN A 106 -8.99 -25.06 7.03
CA GLN A 106 -8.02 -24.41 6.16
C GLN A 106 -7.75 -22.98 6.62
N TYR A 107 -6.53 -22.50 6.41
CA TYR A 107 -6.10 -21.15 6.77
C TYR A 107 -5.41 -20.49 5.57
N ASP A 108 -5.65 -19.19 5.41
CA ASP A 108 -4.86 -18.32 4.55
C ASP A 108 -3.74 -17.70 5.39
N GLU A 109 -2.50 -17.87 4.93
CA GLU A 109 -1.32 -17.32 5.59
C GLU A 109 -0.90 -16.01 4.92
N PHE A 110 -0.65 -14.99 5.74
CA PHE A 110 -0.26 -13.66 5.31
C PHE A 110 1.06 -13.28 5.96
N ILE A 111 2.12 -13.27 5.16
CA ILE A 111 3.41 -12.74 5.57
C ILE A 111 3.50 -11.30 5.07
N HIS A 112 3.71 -10.36 5.98
CA HIS A 112 3.87 -8.96 5.64
C HIS A 112 4.87 -8.27 6.56
N VAL A 113 5.40 -7.14 6.09
CA VAL A 113 6.24 -6.27 6.92
C VAL A 113 5.36 -5.21 7.55
N GLN A 114 5.33 -5.15 8.88
CA GLN A 114 4.72 -4.05 9.60
C GLN A 114 5.75 -2.92 9.73
N ALA A 115 5.52 -1.82 9.03
CA ALA A 115 6.44 -0.68 9.02
C ALA A 115 6.33 0.13 10.32
N THR A 116 7.46 0.26 11.01
CA THR A 116 7.64 1.18 12.14
C THR A 116 8.06 2.56 11.65
N SER A 117 8.91 2.62 10.62
CA SER A 117 9.28 3.86 9.96
C SER A 117 9.41 3.68 8.46
N VAL A 118 9.11 4.76 7.72
CA VAL A 118 9.27 4.82 6.26
C VAL A 118 9.91 6.15 5.91
N GLN A 119 11.04 6.11 5.22
CA GLN A 119 11.68 7.28 4.64
C GLN A 119 11.37 7.35 3.16
N PHE A 120 10.99 8.53 2.68
CA PHE A 120 10.65 8.77 1.29
C PHE A 120 11.92 9.11 0.51
N GLY A 121 12.20 8.35 -0.53
CA GLY A 121 13.30 8.57 -1.46
C GLY A 121 12.86 9.37 -2.69
N ARG A 122 13.58 9.17 -3.79
CA ARG A 122 13.34 9.90 -5.04
C ARG A 122 12.08 9.37 -5.74
N LYS A 123 11.24 10.28 -6.23
CA LYS A 123 10.17 9.90 -7.18
C LYS A 123 10.79 9.46 -8.52
N SER A 124 10.23 8.43 -9.13
CA SER A 124 10.67 7.98 -10.45
C SER A 124 10.14 8.92 -11.53
N LEU A 125 11.05 9.56 -12.28
CA LEU A 125 10.71 10.37 -13.45
C LEU A 125 10.60 9.54 -14.75
N LYS A 126 11.03 8.27 -14.71
CA LYS A 126 11.23 7.45 -15.92
C LYS A 126 9.94 6.94 -16.57
N ASN A 127 8.81 6.99 -15.86
CA ASN A 127 7.52 6.46 -16.32
C ASN A 127 6.41 7.53 -16.37
N GLN A 128 6.75 8.82 -16.27
CA GLN A 128 5.75 9.89 -16.35
C GLN A 128 5.58 10.32 -17.79
N SER A 129 4.35 10.37 -18.28
CA SER A 129 4.07 10.97 -19.57
C SER A 129 4.32 12.49 -19.50
N PRO A 130 4.60 13.17 -20.63
CA PRO A 130 4.68 14.63 -20.66
C PRO A 130 3.44 15.32 -20.08
N ALA A 131 2.27 14.69 -20.19
CA ALA A 131 1.02 15.18 -19.60
C ALA A 131 1.02 15.10 -18.05
N ASP A 132 1.52 14.00 -17.48
CA ASP A 132 1.63 13.84 -16.03
C ASP A 132 2.61 14.86 -15.42
N ILE A 133 3.69 15.16 -16.15
CA ILE A 133 4.66 16.18 -15.76
C ILE A 133 4.02 17.57 -15.75
N ALA A 134 3.21 17.89 -16.77
CA ALA A 134 2.51 19.17 -16.84
C ALA A 134 1.48 19.36 -15.70
N VAL A 135 0.72 18.31 -15.38
CA VAL A 135 -0.22 18.32 -14.23
C VAL A 135 0.53 18.53 -12.91
N GLN A 136 1.68 17.89 -12.75
CA GLN A 136 2.51 18.05 -11.54
C GLN A 136 3.10 19.45 -11.44
N LEU A 137 3.60 20.01 -12.55
CA LEU A 137 4.13 21.37 -12.58
C LEU A 137 3.04 22.38 -12.20
N ALA A 138 1.83 22.21 -12.73
CA ALA A 138 0.68 23.03 -12.37
C ALA A 138 0.39 22.95 -10.86
N SER A 139 0.34 21.74 -10.29
CA SER A 139 0.09 21.56 -8.85
C SER A 139 1.20 22.16 -7.96
N LEU A 140 2.45 22.13 -8.42
CA LEU A 140 3.58 22.74 -7.72
C LEU A 140 3.52 24.26 -7.81
N GLN A 141 3.15 24.81 -8.97
CA GLN A 141 2.97 26.23 -9.16
C GLN A 141 1.88 26.77 -8.23
N THR A 142 0.73 26.10 -8.16
CA THR A 142 -0.34 26.45 -7.22
C THR A 142 0.12 26.42 -5.75
N ARG A 143 0.95 25.45 -5.36
CA ARG A 143 1.51 25.39 -4.01
C ARG A 143 2.53 26.50 -3.75
N ILE A 144 3.34 26.86 -4.74
CA ILE A 144 4.29 27.97 -4.64
C ILE A 144 3.53 29.29 -4.48
N ASP A 145 2.51 29.51 -5.30
CA ASP A 145 1.68 30.71 -5.28
C ASP A 145 0.93 30.86 -3.94
N ALA A 146 0.44 29.76 -3.37
CA ALA A 146 -0.14 29.74 -2.03
C ALA A 146 0.88 30.02 -0.91
N MET A 147 2.14 29.59 -1.09
CA MET A 147 3.21 29.88 -0.13
C MET A 147 3.72 31.33 -0.23
N THR A 148 3.70 31.94 -1.42
CA THR A 148 4.10 33.35 -1.61
C THR A 148 3.01 34.35 -1.28
N SER A 149 1.73 33.96 -1.32
CA SER A 149 0.60 34.81 -0.88
C SER A 149 0.44 34.90 0.65
N GLY A 150 1.15 34.08 1.43
CA GLY A 150 1.06 34.07 2.89
C GLY A 150 -0.20 33.40 3.44
N GLU A 151 -1.02 32.78 2.60
CA GLU A 151 -2.16 31.97 3.02
C GLU A 151 -1.68 30.54 3.33
N GLY A 152 -1.50 30.25 4.60
CA GLY A 152 -1.19 28.89 5.06
C GLY A 152 -2.27 27.90 4.62
N GLN A 153 -1.83 26.86 3.90
CA GLN A 153 -2.55 25.62 3.55
C GLN A 153 -3.88 25.81 2.78
N PRO A 154 -4.03 25.25 1.56
CA PRO A 154 -5.34 25.17 0.94
C PRO A 154 -6.21 24.22 1.77
N THR A 155 -7.25 24.79 2.38
CA THR A 155 -8.40 24.05 2.90
C THR A 155 -9.20 23.60 1.69
N GLU A 156 -8.90 22.43 1.15
CA GLU A 156 -9.78 21.78 0.19
C GLU A 156 -10.30 20.48 0.78
N THR A 157 -11.42 20.62 1.49
CA THR A 157 -12.51 19.65 1.37
C THR A 157 -13.01 19.74 -0.07
N PRO A 158 -12.85 18.71 -0.92
CA PRO A 158 -13.74 18.58 -2.07
C PRO A 158 -15.11 18.16 -1.52
N ALA A 159 -16.14 18.94 -1.90
CA ALA A 159 -17.51 18.73 -1.52
C ALA A 159 -17.93 17.25 -1.65
N SER A 160 -18.45 16.73 -0.54
CA SER A 160 -19.18 15.48 -0.49
C SER A 160 -20.43 15.57 -1.36
N THR A 161 -20.42 14.89 -2.51
CA THR A 161 -21.66 14.44 -3.14
C THR A 161 -22.33 13.45 -2.17
N PRO A 162 -23.63 13.59 -1.85
CA PRO A 162 -24.28 12.69 -0.91
C PRO A 162 -24.35 11.29 -1.53
N VAL A 163 -23.67 10.32 -0.93
CA VAL A 163 -23.83 8.91 -1.28
C VAL A 163 -25.12 8.45 -0.61
N THR A 164 -26.18 8.34 -1.40
CA THR A 164 -27.41 7.64 -1.04
C THR A 164 -27.08 6.21 -0.64
N SER A 165 -27.46 5.85 0.58
CA SER A 165 -27.39 4.50 1.12
C SER A 165 -28.24 3.53 0.29
N ALA A 166 -27.61 2.55 -0.33
CA ALA A 166 -28.14 1.19 -0.51
C ALA A 166 -27.12 0.31 -1.24
N GLU A 167 -26.30 -0.44 -0.51
CA GLU A 167 -25.98 -1.82 -0.88
C GLU A 167 -25.37 -2.59 0.30
N THR A 168 -25.88 -3.79 0.48
CA THR A 168 -25.65 -4.79 1.54
C THR A 168 -24.18 -5.24 1.56
N PRO A 169 -23.57 -5.58 2.73
CA PRO A 169 -22.18 -6.02 2.77
C PRO A 169 -22.01 -7.39 2.12
N VAL A 170 -21.27 -7.46 1.01
CA VAL A 170 -20.76 -8.72 0.47
C VAL A 170 -19.41 -8.99 1.12
N ALA A 171 -19.35 -10.07 1.88
CA ALA A 171 -18.12 -10.62 2.43
C ALA A 171 -17.21 -11.10 1.29
N GLY A 172 -15.94 -10.69 1.26
CA GLY A 172 -14.96 -11.35 0.37
C GLY A 172 -13.77 -10.56 -0.15
N ASP A 173 -13.66 -9.24 0.04
CA ASP A 173 -12.62 -8.47 -0.67
C ASP A 173 -11.20 -8.68 -0.12
N ASN A 174 -10.53 -9.71 -0.64
CA ASN A 174 -9.08 -9.80 -0.73
C ASN A 174 -8.60 -8.77 -1.78
N PRO A 175 -7.86 -7.71 -1.40
CA PRO A 175 -7.37 -6.69 -2.34
C PRO A 175 -6.22 -7.20 -3.25
N PHE A 176 -6.01 -8.52 -3.34
CA PHE A 176 -4.96 -9.16 -4.13
C PHE A 176 -5.49 -10.28 -5.04
N GLU A 177 -6.80 -10.41 -5.24
CA GLU A 177 -7.30 -11.26 -6.30
C GLU A 177 -6.92 -10.69 -7.69
N LYS A 178 -6.57 -11.62 -8.57
CA LYS A 178 -6.01 -11.41 -9.89
C LYS A 178 -7.16 -11.04 -10.84
N ASP A 179 -6.99 -10.00 -11.65
CA ASP A 179 -7.83 -9.79 -12.83
C ASP A 179 -7.63 -10.99 -13.79
N GLU A 180 -8.56 -11.95 -13.78
CA GLU A 180 -8.73 -12.90 -14.88
C GLU A 180 -9.60 -12.27 -15.97
N ALA A 181 -8.96 -11.57 -16.90
CA ALA A 181 -9.50 -11.34 -18.23
C ALA A 181 -8.34 -11.12 -19.22
N ALA A 182 -7.68 -12.22 -19.59
CA ALA A 182 -6.89 -12.31 -20.80
C ALA A 182 -7.17 -13.67 -21.44
N THR A 183 -8.33 -13.76 -22.09
CA THR A 183 -8.57 -14.78 -23.10
C THR A 183 -8.03 -14.26 -24.43
N ALA A 184 -7.23 -15.10 -25.09
CA ALA A 184 -6.92 -15.00 -26.51
C ALA A 184 -8.16 -15.24 -27.38
#